data_AF-A0A938M727-F1
#
_entry.id   AF-A0A938M727-F1
#
_cell.length_a   1.000
_cell.length_b   1.000
_cell.length_c   1.000
_cell.angle_alpha   90.00
_cell.angle_beta   90.00
_cell.angle_gamma   90.00
#
_symmetry.space_group_name_H-M   'P 1'
#
loop_
_entity.id
_entity.type
_entity.pdbx_description
1 polymer ?
#
loop_
_entity_poly.entity_id
_entity_poly.type
_entity_poly.pdbx_seq_one_letter_code
_entity_poly.pdbx_strand_id
1 'polypeptide(L)'
;MNFDVTRRDFLRSAAATGAGLVLTRAALAQEAAPKPADLNVAVIGTGSQGRILMDACLKIPGIRFKAVCDIWPYSQKYASGILKAYNQEANVYEDYRDMLAKEKDLQAVVIATPDFVHAEQTIACLKAGIHVYCEKEMSNDLAQAKQMVLTARQAGKQLQIGHQRRSNPRY
;
A
#
# COMPACT_ATOMS: atom_id res chain seq x y z
N MET A 1 12.08 -51.35 -39.39
CA MET A 1 11.85 -51.69 -37.97
C MET A 1 10.60 -50.93 -37.56
N ASN A 2 9.45 -51.61 -37.44
CA ASN A 2 8.21 -50.97 -37.00
C ASN A 2 8.21 -50.92 -35.48
N PHE A 3 8.12 -49.72 -34.92
CA PHE A 3 7.86 -49.52 -33.50
C PHE A 3 6.35 -49.51 -33.29
N ASP A 4 5.78 -50.66 -32.97
CA ASP A 4 4.38 -50.74 -32.52
C ASP A 4 4.27 -50.19 -31.10
N VAL A 5 3.93 -48.92 -30.98
CA VAL A 5 3.66 -48.27 -29.69
C VAL A 5 2.38 -48.86 -29.11
N THR A 6 2.51 -49.64 -28.03
CA THR A 6 1.33 -50.23 -27.39
C THR A 6 0.61 -49.19 -26.52
N ARG A 7 -0.69 -49.40 -26.27
CA ARG A 7 -1.47 -48.54 -25.36
C ARG A 7 -0.83 -48.38 -23.97
N ARG A 8 -0.12 -49.40 -23.49
CA ARG A 8 0.60 -49.35 -22.20
C ARG A 8 1.82 -48.44 -22.26
N ASP A 9 2.53 -48.41 -23.38
CA ASP A 9 3.71 -47.55 -23.56
C ASP A 9 3.30 -46.07 -23.68
N PHE A 10 2.17 -45.81 -24.34
CA PHE A 10 1.56 -44.47 -24.39
C PHE A 10 1.14 -43.97 -23.00
N LEU A 11 0.44 -44.81 -22.21
CA LEU A 11 0.03 -44.44 -20.86
C LEU A 11 1.21 -44.21 -19.91
N ARG A 12 2.29 -45.00 -20.04
CA ARG A 12 3.53 -44.80 -19.27
C ARG A 12 4.24 -43.50 -19.63
N SER A 13 4.35 -43.18 -20.93
CA SER A 13 4.93 -41.91 -21.38
C SER A 13 4.10 -40.71 -20.94
N ALA A 14 2.78 -40.77 -21.09
CA ALA A 14 1.87 -39.70 -20.66
C ALA A 14 1.94 -39.45 -19.14
N ALA A 15 2.02 -40.52 -18.33
CA ALA A 15 2.19 -40.41 -16.89
C ALA A 15 3.54 -39.79 -16.50
N ALA A 16 4.64 -40.17 -17.15
CA ALA A 16 5.97 -39.62 -16.89
C ALA A 16 6.06 -38.13 -17.24
N THR A 17 5.52 -37.72 -18.39
CA THR A 17 5.50 -36.30 -18.80
C THR A 17 4.56 -35.48 -17.91
N GLY A 18 3.39 -36.01 -17.55
CA GLY A 18 2.44 -35.36 -16.65
C GLY A 18 2.99 -35.15 -15.25
N ALA A 19 3.64 -36.16 -14.66
CA ALA A 19 4.28 -36.05 -13.35
C ALA A 19 5.46 -35.07 -13.35
N GLY A 20 6.28 -35.07 -14.42
CA GLY A 20 7.38 -34.11 -14.57
C GLY A 20 6.93 -32.66 -14.64
N LEU A 21 5.81 -32.38 -15.34
CA LEU A 21 5.20 -31.05 -15.43
C LEU A 21 4.58 -30.56 -14.11
N VAL A 22 3.98 -31.48 -13.34
CA VAL A 22 3.41 -31.16 -12.03
C VAL A 22 4.51 -30.89 -11.00
N LEU A 23 5.58 -31.71 -10.98
CA LEU A 23 6.70 -31.54 -10.07
C LEU A 23 7.50 -30.26 -10.36
N THR A 24 7.72 -29.91 -11.63
CA THR A 24 8.38 -28.64 -12.00
C THR A 24 7.54 -27.43 -11.65
N ARG A 25 6.21 -27.48 -11.83
CA ARG A 25 5.33 -26.39 -11.39
C ARG A 25 5.27 -26.25 -9.86
N ALA A 26 5.25 -27.35 -9.13
CA ALA A 26 5.30 -27.31 -7.67
C ALA A 26 6.64 -26.75 -7.18
N ALA A 27 7.76 -27.16 -7.77
CA ALA A 27 9.08 -26.64 -7.43
C ALA A 27 9.25 -25.15 -7.78
N LEU A 28 8.68 -24.69 -8.91
CA LEU A 28 8.69 -23.27 -9.29
C LEU A 28 7.70 -22.41 -8.48
N ALA A 29 6.60 -23.00 -7.99
CA ALA A 29 5.67 -22.32 -7.10
C ALA A 29 6.18 -22.22 -5.65
N GLN A 30 7.29 -22.89 -5.34
CA GLN A 30 7.89 -22.95 -4.01
C GLN A 30 9.11 -22.03 -3.86
N GLU A 31 9.35 -21.12 -4.82
CA GLU A 31 10.08 -19.91 -4.51
C GLU A 31 9.21 -19.06 -3.58
N ALA A 32 9.66 -18.88 -2.34
CA ALA A 32 9.07 -17.95 -1.40
C ALA A 32 8.85 -16.62 -2.13
N ALA A 33 7.61 -16.09 -2.08
CA ALA A 33 7.27 -14.81 -2.68
C ALA A 33 8.39 -13.81 -2.35
N PRO A 34 8.98 -13.14 -3.38
CA PRO A 34 10.09 -12.24 -3.15
C PRO A 34 9.71 -11.26 -2.05
N LYS A 35 10.61 -11.05 -1.10
CA LYS A 35 10.39 -10.09 -0.01
C LYS A 35 9.86 -8.80 -0.63
N PRO A 36 8.66 -8.32 -0.25
CA PRO A 36 8.08 -7.16 -0.88
C PRO A 36 9.09 -6.02 -0.80
N ALA A 37 9.34 -5.36 -1.94
CA ALA A 37 10.24 -4.23 -2.01
C ALA A 37 9.83 -3.19 -0.96
N ASP A 38 10.81 -2.56 -0.33
CA ASP A 38 10.54 -1.53 0.67
C ASP A 38 9.71 -0.41 0.00
N LEU A 39 8.61 -0.02 0.67
CA LEU A 39 7.68 1.00 0.24
C LEU A 39 7.91 2.27 1.06
N ASN A 40 8.29 3.35 0.38
CA ASN A 40 8.41 4.69 0.95
C ASN A 40 7.03 5.32 1.10
N VAL A 41 6.66 5.60 2.34
CA VAL A 41 5.33 6.07 2.73
C VAL A 41 5.43 7.41 3.46
N ALA A 42 4.46 8.29 3.23
CA ALA A 42 4.23 9.47 4.05
C ALA A 42 2.97 9.32 4.90
N VAL A 43 2.88 10.10 5.98
CA VAL A 43 1.64 10.28 6.74
C VAL A 43 1.30 11.76 6.81
N ILE A 44 0.05 12.11 6.48
CA ILE A 44 -0.52 13.44 6.63
C ILE A 44 -1.62 13.35 7.68
N GLY A 45 -1.47 14.08 8.79
CA GLY A 45 -2.32 13.95 9.96
C GLY A 45 -1.83 12.83 10.89
N THR A 46 -1.20 13.22 11.98
CA THR A 46 -0.64 12.35 13.03
C THR A 46 -1.27 12.61 14.40
N GLY A 47 -2.55 13.00 14.37
CA GLY A 47 -3.43 12.95 15.52
C GLY A 47 -3.72 11.51 15.98
N SER A 48 -4.78 11.32 16.76
CA SER A 48 -5.08 9.99 17.34
C SER A 48 -5.24 8.89 16.29
N GLN A 49 -5.99 9.13 15.21
CA GLN A 49 -6.21 8.13 14.17
C GLN A 49 -4.95 7.89 13.33
N GLY A 50 -4.23 8.93 12.94
CA GLY A 50 -2.97 8.80 12.23
C GLY A 50 -1.97 7.91 12.95
N ARG A 51 -1.86 8.05 14.28
CA ARG A 51 -0.97 7.21 15.11
C ARG A 51 -1.37 5.73 15.11
N ILE A 52 -2.68 5.44 15.17
CA ILE A 52 -3.19 4.06 15.11
C ILE A 52 -2.86 3.43 13.75
N LEU A 53 -3.04 4.19 12.67
CA LEU A 53 -2.71 3.72 11.32
C LEU A 53 -1.20 3.53 11.15
N MET A 54 -0.38 4.46 11.65
CA MET A 54 1.07 4.32 11.64
C MET A 54 1.53 3.06 12.37
N ASP A 55 1.04 2.81 13.58
CA ASP A 55 1.38 1.60 14.34
C ASP A 55 0.97 0.30 13.61
N ALA A 56 -0.20 0.30 12.96
CA ALA A 56 -0.62 -0.82 12.11
C ALA A 56 0.29 -1.00 10.88
N CYS A 57 0.67 0.09 10.22
CA CYS A 57 1.57 0.07 9.06
C CYS A 57 2.99 -0.39 9.42
N LEU A 58 3.52 0.03 10.56
CA LEU A 58 4.89 -0.32 11.01
C LEU A 58 5.06 -1.82 11.29
N LYS A 59 3.97 -2.53 11.54
CA LYS A 59 3.95 -4.01 11.70
C LYS A 59 4.02 -4.75 10.36
N ILE A 60 3.86 -4.06 9.23
CA ILE A 60 3.93 -4.64 7.89
C ILE A 60 5.38 -4.58 7.40
N PRO A 61 6.02 -5.73 7.13
CA PRO A 61 7.37 -5.76 6.58
C PRO A 61 7.45 -4.99 5.25
N GLY A 62 8.46 -4.15 5.11
CA GLY A 62 8.71 -3.35 3.91
C GLY A 62 8.21 -1.90 3.99
N ILE A 63 7.35 -1.52 4.93
CA ILE A 63 6.93 -0.11 5.05
C ILE A 63 8.03 0.74 5.69
N ARG A 64 8.36 1.86 5.03
CA ARG A 64 9.31 2.89 5.49
C ARG A 64 8.63 4.25 5.48
N PHE A 65 8.38 4.83 6.65
CA PHE A 65 7.90 6.20 6.71
C PHE A 65 9.05 7.17 6.42
N LYS A 66 8.97 7.90 5.30
CA LYS A 66 9.95 8.92 4.89
C LYS A 66 9.55 10.33 5.28
N ALA A 67 8.26 10.58 5.41
CA ALA A 67 7.74 11.89 5.76
C ALA A 67 6.57 11.81 6.76
N VAL A 68 6.57 12.76 7.69
CA VAL A 68 5.50 13.03 8.65
C VAL A 68 5.03 14.46 8.42
N CYS A 69 3.74 14.64 8.19
CA CYS A 69 3.13 15.95 7.99
C CYS A 69 1.98 16.18 8.97
N ASP A 70 2.06 17.24 9.77
CA ASP A 70 1.01 17.65 10.70
C ASP A 70 1.16 19.14 11.04
N ILE A 71 0.06 19.86 11.22
CA ILE A 71 0.09 21.29 11.58
C ILE A 71 0.53 21.53 13.04
N TRP A 72 0.49 20.50 13.90
CA TRP A 72 0.82 20.63 15.32
C TRP A 72 2.19 20.03 15.63
N PRO A 73 3.14 20.84 16.16
CA PRO A 73 4.48 20.35 16.53
C PRO A 73 4.46 19.20 17.55
N TYR A 74 3.43 19.15 18.41
CA TYR A 74 3.25 18.04 19.35
C TYR A 74 2.99 16.71 18.61
N SER A 75 2.09 16.71 17.62
CA SER A 75 1.77 15.52 16.83
C SER A 75 2.97 15.06 16.01
N GLN A 76 3.68 16.00 15.38
CA GLN A 76 4.93 15.73 14.67
C GLN A 76 5.95 15.02 15.57
N LYS A 77 6.26 15.58 16.75
CA LYS A 77 7.21 15.00 17.70
C LYS A 77 6.80 13.61 18.17
N TYR A 78 5.50 13.42 18.44
CA TYR A 78 4.98 12.13 18.87
C TYR A 78 5.16 11.05 17.78
N ALA A 79 4.78 11.38 16.54
CA ALA A 79 4.94 10.51 15.39
C ALA A 79 6.41 10.15 15.14
N SER A 80 7.32 11.14 15.16
CA SER A 80 8.76 10.89 15.07
C SER A 80 9.28 10.00 16.21
N GLY A 81 8.73 10.13 17.42
CA GLY A 81 9.04 9.26 18.55
C GLY A 81 8.65 7.80 18.31
N ILE A 82 7.47 7.55 17.74
CA ILE A 82 7.05 6.20 17.32
C ILE A 82 8.02 5.65 16.28
N LEU A 83 8.34 6.42 15.24
CA LEU A 83 9.24 5.96 14.17
C LEU A 83 10.63 5.58 14.69
N LYS A 84 11.18 6.37 15.62
CA LYS A 84 12.45 6.05 16.28
C LYS A 84 12.43 4.72 17.03
N ALA A 85 11.32 4.37 17.68
CA ALA A 85 11.17 3.08 18.35
C ALA A 85 11.21 1.89 17.36
N TYR A 86 10.91 2.14 16.08
CA TYR A 86 11.01 1.17 14.99
C TYR A 86 12.28 1.34 14.14
N ASN A 87 13.27 2.10 14.62
CA ASN A 87 14.52 2.42 13.90
C ASN A 87 14.28 3.08 12.53
N GLN A 88 13.23 3.90 12.42
CA GLN A 88 12.95 4.70 11.24
C GLN A 88 13.07 6.20 11.56
N GLU A 89 13.55 6.96 10.58
CA GLU A 89 13.56 8.41 10.62
C GLU A 89 12.79 8.95 9.42
N ALA A 90 12.04 10.02 9.66
CA ALA A 90 11.23 10.69 8.64
C ALA A 90 11.47 12.20 8.72
N ASN A 91 11.46 12.85 7.57
CA ASN A 91 11.43 14.29 7.48
C ASN A 91 10.08 14.80 8.01
N VAL A 92 10.10 15.97 8.66
CA VAL A 92 8.92 16.55 9.31
C VAL A 92 8.47 17.78 8.56
N TYR A 93 7.17 17.87 8.30
CA TYR A 93 6.53 18.95 7.55
C TYR A 93 5.31 19.48 8.30
N GLU A 94 5.07 20.77 8.17
CA GLU A 94 3.81 21.39 8.61
C GLU A 94 2.79 21.43 7.47
N ASP A 95 3.25 21.79 6.25
CA ASP A 95 2.44 21.82 5.04
C ASP A 95 2.74 20.60 4.15
N TYR A 96 1.69 19.88 3.72
CA TYR A 96 1.82 18.73 2.83
C TYR A 96 2.30 19.12 1.42
N ARG A 97 2.12 20.38 1.02
CA ARG A 97 2.59 20.90 -0.27
C ARG A 97 4.11 20.99 -0.30
N ASP A 98 4.71 21.41 0.81
CA ASP A 98 6.16 21.39 0.99
C ASP A 98 6.70 19.96 1.02
N MET A 99 5.98 19.05 1.67
CA MET A 99 6.30 17.62 1.65
C MET A 99 6.32 17.08 0.21
N LEU A 100 5.26 17.30 -0.58
CA LEU A 100 5.21 16.87 -1.99
C LEU A 100 6.28 17.56 -2.86
N ALA A 101 6.65 18.80 -2.52
CA ALA A 101 7.69 19.53 -3.22
C ALA A 101 9.10 18.96 -2.97
N LYS A 102 9.36 18.39 -1.78
CA LYS A 102 10.69 17.90 -1.37
C LYS A 102 10.84 16.38 -1.52
N GLU A 103 9.78 15.62 -1.25
CA GLU A 103 9.82 14.16 -1.22
C GLU A 103 9.47 13.58 -2.59
N LYS A 104 10.48 13.11 -3.32
CA LYS A 104 10.34 12.65 -4.73
C LYS A 104 10.27 11.14 -4.90
N ASP A 105 10.59 10.39 -3.86
CA ASP A 105 10.61 8.93 -3.84
C ASP A 105 9.43 8.32 -3.08
N LEU A 106 8.42 9.13 -2.72
CA LEU A 106 7.20 8.64 -2.08
C LEU A 106 6.36 7.79 -3.04
N GLN A 107 5.97 6.62 -2.57
CA GLN A 107 5.14 5.69 -3.32
C GLN A 107 3.70 5.69 -2.79
N ALA A 108 3.50 5.83 -1.48
CA ALA A 108 2.18 5.91 -0.89
C ALA A 108 2.07 6.98 0.20
N VAL A 109 0.84 7.37 0.53
CA VAL A 109 0.52 8.27 1.65
C VAL A 109 -0.68 7.78 2.41
N VAL A 110 -0.62 7.90 3.74
CA VAL A 110 -1.74 7.73 4.66
C VAL A 110 -2.25 9.12 5.06
N ILE A 111 -3.53 9.39 4.81
CA ILE A 111 -4.19 10.65 5.14
C ILE A 111 -5.19 10.39 6.27
N ALA A 112 -4.95 11.01 7.43
CA ALA A 112 -5.76 10.91 8.64
C ALA A 112 -5.96 12.30 9.30
N THR A 113 -6.23 13.28 8.45
CA THR A 113 -6.56 14.66 8.83
C THR A 113 -8.07 14.80 9.13
N PRO A 114 -8.58 16.00 9.46
CA PRO A 114 -10.02 16.21 9.48
C PRO A 114 -10.66 15.98 8.10
N ASP A 115 -11.89 15.48 8.12
CA ASP A 115 -12.74 15.16 6.96
C ASP A 115 -12.81 16.27 5.89
N PHE A 116 -12.90 17.53 6.31
CA PHE A 116 -13.05 18.68 5.40
C PHE A 116 -11.82 18.95 4.51
N VAL A 117 -10.64 18.38 4.82
CA VAL A 117 -9.43 18.50 3.96
C VAL A 117 -9.05 17.20 3.23
N HIS A 118 -9.77 16.09 3.46
CA HIS A 118 -9.44 14.80 2.86
C HIS A 118 -9.40 14.84 1.33
N ALA A 119 -10.39 15.47 0.70
CA ALA A 119 -10.48 15.53 -0.76
C ALA A 119 -9.32 16.33 -1.37
N GLU A 120 -9.00 17.51 -0.80
CA GLU A 120 -7.90 18.36 -1.26
C GLU A 120 -6.56 17.61 -1.22
N GLN A 121 -6.24 17.02 -0.06
CA GLN A 121 -4.98 16.32 0.15
C GLN A 121 -4.89 15.05 -0.70
N THR A 122 -5.97 14.28 -0.79
CA THR A 122 -6.04 13.08 -1.62
C THR A 122 -5.81 13.41 -3.09
N ILE A 123 -6.51 14.41 -3.62
CA ILE A 123 -6.37 14.81 -5.03
C ILE A 123 -4.95 15.31 -5.31
N ALA A 124 -4.35 16.09 -4.40
CA ALA A 124 -2.98 16.57 -4.54
C ALA A 124 -1.96 15.42 -4.59
N CYS A 125 -2.06 14.45 -3.67
CA CYS A 125 -1.17 13.29 -3.64
C CYS A 125 -1.35 12.38 -4.86
N LEU A 126 -2.58 12.15 -5.31
CA LEU A 126 -2.84 11.37 -6.53
C LEU A 126 -2.25 12.05 -7.77
N LYS A 127 -2.40 13.39 -7.88
CA LYS A 127 -1.78 14.17 -8.97
C LYS A 127 -0.25 14.14 -8.94
N ALA A 128 0.34 13.99 -7.74
CA ALA A 128 1.77 13.78 -7.58
C ALA A 128 2.22 12.34 -7.93
N GLY A 129 1.30 11.45 -8.34
CA GLY A 129 1.62 10.08 -8.72
C GLY A 129 1.79 9.13 -7.53
N ILE A 130 1.23 9.46 -6.38
CA ILE A 130 1.36 8.72 -5.12
C ILE A 130 0.07 7.92 -4.84
N HIS A 131 0.20 6.68 -4.37
CA HIS A 131 -0.95 5.88 -3.90
C HIS A 131 -1.52 6.47 -2.60
N VAL A 132 -2.84 6.46 -2.43
CA VAL A 132 -3.48 7.09 -1.26
C VAL A 132 -4.31 6.08 -0.47
N TYR A 133 -4.04 6.00 0.83
CA TYR A 133 -4.99 5.55 1.83
C TYR A 133 -5.55 6.78 2.55
N CYS A 134 -6.85 7.00 2.50
CA CYS A 134 -7.52 8.12 3.16
C CYS A 134 -8.51 7.58 4.19
N GLU A 135 -8.50 8.12 5.42
CA GLU A 135 -9.50 7.77 6.41
C GLU A 135 -10.93 8.09 5.95
N LYS A 136 -11.90 7.42 6.57
CA LYS A 136 -13.30 7.83 6.46
C LYS A 136 -13.53 9.06 7.35
N GLU A 137 -14.42 9.98 7.03
CA GLU A 137 -15.27 10.10 5.83
C GLU A 137 -14.47 10.63 4.64
N MET A 138 -14.72 10.15 3.41
CA MET A 138 -13.82 10.48 2.29
C MET A 138 -13.86 11.96 1.87
N SER A 139 -15.03 12.61 2.01
CA SER A 139 -15.27 14.00 1.63
C SER A 139 -16.66 14.44 2.13
N ASN A 140 -16.82 15.75 2.37
CA ASN A 140 -18.07 16.37 2.80
C ASN A 140 -18.93 16.86 1.62
N ASP A 141 -18.47 16.66 0.38
CA ASP A 141 -19.17 17.05 -0.84
C ASP A 141 -19.12 15.93 -1.89
N LEU A 142 -20.25 15.67 -2.56
CA LEU A 142 -20.35 14.59 -3.53
C LEU A 142 -19.49 14.86 -4.78
N ALA A 143 -19.38 16.13 -5.21
CA ALA A 143 -18.57 16.47 -6.37
C ALA A 143 -17.08 16.26 -6.07
N GLN A 144 -16.62 16.65 -4.88
CA GLN A 144 -15.28 16.36 -4.39
C GLN A 144 -15.00 14.85 -4.27
N ALA A 145 -15.92 14.08 -3.69
CA ALA A 145 -15.80 12.62 -3.62
C ALA A 145 -15.66 11.98 -5.00
N LYS A 146 -16.49 12.42 -5.97
CA LYS A 146 -16.39 11.99 -7.38
C LYS A 146 -15.04 12.37 -7.98
N GLN A 147 -14.55 13.57 -7.69
CA GLN A 147 -13.27 14.06 -8.20
C GLN A 147 -12.09 13.23 -7.67
N MET A 148 -12.11 12.77 -6.42
CA MET A 148 -11.08 11.87 -5.88
C MET A 148 -10.99 10.57 -6.70
N VAL A 149 -12.14 9.95 -7.00
CA VAL A 149 -12.21 8.71 -7.80
C VAL A 149 -11.72 8.93 -9.24
N LEU A 150 -12.14 10.03 -9.88
CA LEU A 150 -11.70 10.36 -11.23
C LEU A 150 -10.19 10.62 -11.28
N THR A 151 -9.66 11.36 -10.30
CA THR A 151 -8.23 11.67 -10.21
C THR A 151 -7.41 10.40 -10.02
N ALA A 152 -7.86 9.47 -9.17
CA ALA A 152 -7.17 8.19 -8.97
C ALA A 152 -7.08 7.38 -10.28
N ARG A 153 -8.19 7.31 -11.03
CA ARG A 153 -8.24 6.64 -12.34
C ARG A 153 -7.32 7.30 -13.37
N GLN A 154 -7.36 8.64 -13.44
CA GLN A 154 -6.52 9.41 -14.38
C GLN A 154 -5.03 9.26 -14.07
N ALA A 155 -4.64 9.26 -12.79
CA ALA A 155 -3.26 9.09 -12.37
C ALA A 155 -2.76 7.63 -12.48
N GLY A 156 -3.65 6.66 -12.69
CA GLY A 156 -3.31 5.24 -12.59
C GLY A 156 -2.84 4.84 -11.18
N LYS A 157 -3.40 5.48 -10.15
CA LYS A 157 -3.02 5.27 -8.74
C LYS A 157 -4.17 4.67 -7.95
N GLN A 158 -3.79 4.01 -6.85
CA GLN A 158 -4.73 3.39 -5.94
C GLN A 158 -5.25 4.43 -4.96
N LEU A 159 -6.55 4.40 -4.73
CA LEU A 159 -7.22 5.15 -3.67
C LEU A 159 -8.04 4.18 -2.83
N GLN A 160 -7.70 4.04 -1.56
CA GLN A 160 -8.43 3.24 -0.59
C GLN A 160 -8.99 4.12 0.51
N ILE A 161 -10.28 3.97 0.81
CA ILE A 161 -10.92 4.66 1.94
C ILE A 161 -10.93 3.74 3.16
N GLY A 162 -10.64 4.31 4.34
CA GLY A 162 -10.44 3.66 5.64
C GLY A 162 -11.65 2.97 6.27
N HIS A 163 -12.37 2.15 5.49
CA HIS A 163 -13.47 1.31 5.97
C HIS A 163 -12.95 0.02 6.64
N GLN A 164 -12.03 0.14 7.60
CA GLN A 164 -11.32 -0.99 8.23
C GLN A 164 -12.25 -2.09 8.79
N ARG A 165 -13.46 -1.72 9.23
CA ARG A 165 -14.46 -2.69 9.72
C ARG A 165 -14.94 -3.68 8.65
N ARG A 166 -14.86 -3.35 7.35
CA ARG A 166 -15.21 -4.27 6.26
C ARG A 166 -14.20 -5.40 6.07
N SER A 167 -13.02 -5.29 6.67
CA SER A 167 -11.95 -6.30 6.62
C SER A 167 -11.80 -7.04 7.95
N ASN A 168 -12.65 -6.77 8.93
CA ASN A 168 -12.59 -7.41 10.23
C ASN A 168 -13.40 -8.72 10.17
N PRO A 169 -12.80 -9.89 10.44
CA PRO A 169 -13.45 -11.20 10.30
C PRO A 169 -14.65 -11.42 11.24
N ARG A 170 -14.85 -10.52 12.21
CA ARG A 170 -16.01 -10.54 13.10
C ARG A 170 -17.31 -10.11 12.40
N TYR A 171 -17.23 -9.28 11.36
CA TYR A 171 -18.38 -8.76 10.61
C TYR A 171 -18.43 -9.38 9.21
#